data_AF-Q9SKR0-F1
#
_entry.id   AF-Q9SKR0-F1
#
_cell.length_a   1.000
_cell.length_b   1.000
_cell.length_c   1.000
_cell.angle_alpha   90.00
_cell.angle_beta   90.00
_cell.angle_gamma   90.00
#
_symmetry.space_group_name_H-M   'P 1'
#
loop_
_entity.id
_entity.type
_entity.pdbx_description
1 polymer ?
#
loop_
_entity_poly.entity_id
_entity_poly.type
_entity_poly.pdbx_seq_one_letter_code
_entity_poly.pdbx_strand_id
1 'polypeptide(L)'
;MGMINPYVQIELSEDKISSKKTTVKHKNLNPEWNEEFKFSVRDPKTQVLEFNVYGWEKIGKHDKMGMNVLALKELAPDERKAFTLELRKTLDGGEEGQPGKYRGKLEVELLYKPFTEEEMQAVQKAPEGTPVAGGMLVVIVHSAEDVEGKHHTNPYVHIYFKGEERKTKNVKKNKDPKWNEEFSFMLEEPPVHEKLHVEVFSTSSRIGLLHPKVTHLFHSQ
;
A
#
# COMPACT_ATOMS: atom_id res chain seq x y z
N MET A 1 19.29 -25.70 -12.19
CA MET A 1 19.46 -24.43 -11.46
C MET A 1 18.12 -23.71 -11.47
N GLY A 2 17.49 -23.58 -10.30
CA GLY A 2 16.13 -23.03 -10.19
C GLY A 2 16.09 -21.55 -10.56
N MET A 3 15.21 -21.19 -11.48
CA MET A 3 14.99 -19.81 -11.90
C MET A 3 14.09 -19.14 -10.86
N ILE A 4 14.65 -18.22 -10.08
CA ILE A 4 13.90 -17.48 -9.06
C ILE A 4 13.26 -16.24 -9.68
N ASN A 5 12.03 -15.92 -9.28
CA ASN A 5 11.35 -14.69 -9.68
C ASN A 5 11.22 -13.73 -8.49
N PRO A 6 12.29 -12.99 -8.10
CA PRO A 6 12.29 -12.27 -6.84
C PRO A 6 11.43 -10.99 -6.87
N TYR A 7 10.82 -10.68 -5.73
CA TYR A 7 10.27 -9.36 -5.39
C TYR A 7 10.46 -9.08 -3.89
N VAL A 8 10.38 -7.81 -3.51
CA VAL A 8 10.48 -7.36 -2.12
C VAL A 8 9.10 -6.85 -1.68
N GLN A 9 8.65 -7.30 -0.52
CA GLN A 9 7.53 -6.71 0.22
C GLN A 9 8.09 -5.88 1.38
N ILE A 10 7.61 -4.65 1.50
CA ILE A 10 8.05 -3.67 2.48
C ILE A 10 6.86 -3.30 3.36
N GLU A 11 7.02 -3.42 4.67
CA GLU A 11 5.97 -3.16 5.66
C GLU A 11 6.48 -2.18 6.72
N LEU A 12 5.67 -1.19 7.08
CA LEU A 12 5.94 -0.33 8.23
C LEU A 12 5.32 -0.99 9.47
N SER A 13 6.10 -1.08 10.55
CA SER A 13 5.60 -1.67 11.80
C SER A 13 4.34 -0.95 12.29
N GLU A 14 3.39 -1.73 12.81
CA GLU A 14 2.07 -1.28 13.26
C GLU A 14 1.09 -0.88 12.13
N ASP A 15 1.53 -0.93 10.86
CA ASP A 15 0.69 -0.67 9.69
C ASP A 15 0.86 -1.76 8.62
N LYS A 16 0.43 -2.99 8.96
CA LYS A 16 0.44 -4.14 8.05
C LYS A 16 -0.47 -3.96 6.84
N ILE A 17 -1.45 -3.06 6.93
CA ILE A 17 -2.42 -2.79 5.86
C ILE A 17 -1.74 -2.01 4.72
N SER A 18 -0.75 -1.18 5.03
CA SER A 18 -0.03 -0.34 4.06
C SER A 18 1.15 -1.02 3.33
N SER A 19 1.27 -2.35 3.38
CA SER A 19 2.40 -3.06 2.75
C SER A 19 2.54 -2.73 1.26
N LYS A 20 3.78 -2.50 0.80
CA LYS A 20 4.09 -2.23 -0.62
C LYS A 20 4.98 -3.32 -1.17
N LYS A 21 4.89 -3.56 -2.47
CA LYS A 21 5.66 -4.61 -3.15
C LYS A 21 6.33 -4.05 -4.38
N THR A 22 7.54 -4.53 -4.65
CA THR A 22 8.20 -4.28 -5.93
C THR A 22 7.57 -5.10 -7.04
N THR A 23 7.87 -4.74 -8.30
CA THR A 23 7.63 -5.64 -9.42
C THR A 23 8.38 -6.97 -9.25
N VAL A 24 7.81 -8.03 -9.81
CA VAL A 24 8.46 -9.34 -9.89
C VAL A 24 9.48 -9.31 -11.03
N LYS A 25 10.75 -9.59 -10.74
CA LYS A 25 11.77 -9.80 -11.78
C LYS A 25 11.82 -11.26 -12.13
N HIS A 26 11.76 -11.60 -13.41
CA HIS A 26 11.72 -13.00 -13.83
C HIS A 26 13.12 -13.59 -13.98
N LYS A 27 13.32 -14.80 -13.45
CA LYS A 27 14.55 -15.61 -13.62
C LYS A 27 15.84 -14.84 -13.30
N ASN A 28 15.83 -14.07 -12.22
CA ASN A 28 16.94 -13.19 -11.84
C ASN A 28 17.42 -13.49 -10.41
N LEU A 29 18.72 -13.73 -10.23
CA LEU A 29 19.35 -13.96 -8.91
C LEU A 29 19.95 -12.70 -8.29
N ASN A 30 20.17 -11.65 -9.09
CA ASN A 30 20.66 -10.35 -8.67
C ASN A 30 19.71 -9.26 -9.23
N PRO A 31 18.45 -9.23 -8.77
CA PRO A 31 17.46 -8.30 -9.26
C PRO A 31 17.81 -6.84 -8.90
N GLU A 32 17.60 -5.95 -9.86
CA GLU A 32 17.58 -4.50 -9.66
C GLU A 32 16.15 -4.02 -9.90
N TRP A 33 15.49 -3.53 -8.85
CA TRP A 33 14.12 -3.01 -8.96
C TRP A 33 14.10 -1.53 -9.29
N ASN A 34 14.92 -0.73 -8.60
CA ASN A 34 14.99 0.73 -8.76
C ASN A 34 13.60 1.40 -8.63
N GLU A 35 12.80 0.92 -7.67
CA GLU A 35 11.44 1.38 -7.40
C GLU A 35 11.40 2.21 -6.11
N GLU A 36 10.60 3.29 -6.12
CA GLU A 36 10.44 4.19 -4.99
C GLU A 36 9.08 3.99 -4.31
N PHE A 37 9.08 3.94 -2.98
CA PHE A 37 7.87 3.82 -2.17
C PHE A 37 7.84 4.91 -1.09
N LYS A 38 6.64 5.42 -0.80
CA LYS A 38 6.42 6.42 0.26
C LYS A 38 5.55 5.83 1.36
N PHE A 39 6.02 5.91 2.60
CA PHE A 39 5.31 5.47 3.80
C PHE A 39 5.04 6.67 4.70
N SER A 40 3.85 6.72 5.29
CA SER A 40 3.50 7.74 6.29
C SER A 40 3.95 7.27 7.66
N VAL A 41 5.02 7.89 8.17
CA VAL A 41 5.60 7.55 9.47
C VAL A 41 4.90 8.36 10.57
N ARG A 42 4.39 7.67 11.60
CA ARG A 42 3.73 8.28 12.77
C ARG A 42 4.72 8.58 13.89
N ASP A 43 5.59 7.61 14.19
CA ASP A 43 6.64 7.74 15.20
C ASP A 43 7.95 7.12 14.70
N PRO A 44 8.90 7.93 14.17
CA PRO A 44 10.18 7.41 13.68
C PRO A 44 11.06 6.83 14.80
N LYS A 45 10.78 7.09 16.09
CA LYS A 45 11.62 6.59 17.20
C LYS A 45 11.37 5.12 17.49
N THR A 46 10.13 4.68 17.32
CA THR A 46 9.67 3.33 17.65
C THR A 46 9.43 2.48 16.41
N GLN A 47 9.04 3.11 15.29
CA GLN A 47 8.71 2.38 14.08
C GLN A 47 9.93 1.85 13.33
N VAL A 48 9.72 0.73 12.65
CA VAL A 48 10.72 0.03 11.84
C VAL A 48 10.13 -0.34 10.48
N LEU A 49 10.98 -0.45 9.46
CA LEU A 49 10.64 -1.01 8.16
C LEU A 49 11.08 -2.47 8.10
N GLU A 50 10.13 -3.36 7.80
CA GLU A 50 10.38 -4.77 7.56
C GLU A 50 10.46 -5.03 6.05
N PHE A 51 11.58 -5.62 5.62
CA PHE A 51 11.83 -6.02 4.24
C PHE A 51 11.77 -7.54 4.15
N ASN A 52 10.85 -8.04 3.32
CA ASN A 52 10.67 -9.47 3.06
C ASN A 52 10.91 -9.76 1.59
N VAL A 53 11.92 -10.56 1.28
CA VAL A 53 12.20 -10.99 -0.09
C VAL A 53 11.54 -12.33 -0.36
N TYR A 54 10.80 -12.40 -1.47
CA TYR A 54 10.06 -13.58 -1.88
C TYR A 54 10.43 -14.01 -3.29
N GLY A 55 10.46 -15.32 -3.51
CA GLY A 55 10.43 -15.93 -4.83
C GLY A 55 8.99 -16.14 -5.25
N TRP A 56 8.55 -15.39 -6.26
CA TRP A 56 7.22 -15.55 -6.83
C TRP A 56 7.08 -16.90 -7.53
N GLU A 57 5.98 -17.59 -7.22
CA GLU A 57 5.60 -18.89 -7.76
C GLU A 57 4.24 -18.78 -8.43
N LYS A 58 4.08 -19.41 -9.61
CA LYS A 58 2.81 -19.36 -10.35
C LYS A 58 1.67 -20.06 -9.61
N ILE A 59 2.00 -21.05 -8.79
CA ILE A 59 1.03 -21.89 -8.08
C ILE A 59 1.53 -22.09 -6.65
N GLY A 60 0.65 -21.86 -5.67
CA GLY A 60 0.95 -22.09 -4.26
C GLY A 60 1.52 -20.86 -3.55
N LYS A 61 2.16 -21.10 -2.40
CA LYS A 61 2.75 -20.04 -1.57
C LYS A 61 4.11 -19.63 -2.14
N HIS A 62 4.34 -18.32 -2.24
CA HIS A 62 5.65 -17.78 -2.63
C HIS A 62 6.72 -18.16 -1.60
N ASP A 63 7.93 -18.47 -2.06
CA ASP A 63 9.02 -18.87 -1.19
C ASP A 63 9.59 -17.65 -0.46
N LYS A 64 9.62 -17.67 0.88
CA LYS A 64 10.24 -16.59 1.65
C LYS A 64 11.75 -16.79 1.64
N MET A 65 12.43 -15.99 0.84
CA MET A 65 13.86 -16.14 0.59
C MET A 65 14.72 -15.54 1.70
N GLY A 66 14.27 -14.45 2.33
CA GLY A 66 14.92 -13.83 3.47
C GLY A 66 14.22 -12.55 3.92
N MET A 67 14.61 -12.03 5.07
CA MET A 67 14.08 -10.80 5.63
C MET A 67 15.13 -9.99 6.39
N ASN A 68 14.86 -8.71 6.57
CA ASN A 68 15.60 -7.83 7.47
C ASN A 68 14.67 -6.72 8.00
N VAL A 69 15.04 -6.08 9.10
CA VAL A 69 14.30 -4.96 9.71
C VAL A 69 15.25 -3.81 9.95
N LEU A 70 14.84 -2.61 9.54
CA LEU A 70 15.59 -1.38 9.74
C LEU A 70 14.81 -0.41 10.63
N ALA A 71 15.43 0.06 11.70
CA ALA A 71 14.79 1.00 12.62
C ALA A 71 14.84 2.43 12.07
N LEU A 72 13.70 3.12 12.02
CA LEU A 72 13.62 4.45 11.42
C LEU A 72 14.40 5.50 12.20
N LYS A 73 14.64 5.28 13.50
CA LYS A 73 15.49 6.11 14.36
C LYS A 73 16.94 6.26 13.86
N GLU A 74 17.38 5.39 12.94
CA GLU A 74 18.73 5.44 12.35
C GLU A 74 18.84 6.44 11.18
N LEU A 75 17.72 7.05 10.79
CA LEU A 75 17.64 8.06 9.73
C LEU A 75 17.67 9.46 10.33
N ALA A 76 18.52 10.32 9.77
CA ALA A 76 18.46 11.75 10.03
C ALA A 76 17.40 12.40 9.13
N PRO A 77 16.67 13.41 9.63
CA PRO A 77 15.78 14.23 8.81
C PRO A 77 16.48 14.83 7.59
N ASP A 78 15.80 14.77 6.43
CA ASP A 78 16.21 15.34 5.15
C ASP A 78 17.55 14.84 4.58
N GLU A 79 18.08 13.75 5.15
CA GLU A 79 19.31 13.11 4.69
C GLU A 79 19.00 11.77 3.99
N ARG A 80 19.53 11.62 2.78
CA ARG A 80 19.50 10.33 2.07
C ARG A 80 20.59 9.42 2.62
N LYS A 81 20.21 8.21 3.00
CA LYS A 81 21.15 7.22 3.53
C LYS A 81 20.96 5.86 2.84
N ALA A 82 22.06 5.33 2.32
CA ALA A 82 22.11 4.00 1.74
C ALA A 82 22.41 2.94 2.81
N PHE A 83 21.76 1.79 2.72
CA PHE A 83 21.94 0.64 3.60
C PHE A 83 22.14 -0.64 2.79
N THR A 84 23.02 -1.50 3.29
CA THR A 84 23.15 -2.89 2.83
C THR A 84 22.61 -3.80 3.92
N LEU A 85 21.41 -4.33 3.71
CA LEU A 85 20.69 -5.17 4.65
C LEU A 85 21.06 -6.65 4.44
N GLU A 86 21.55 -7.31 5.48
CA GLU A 86 21.79 -8.75 5.45
C GLU A 86 20.48 -9.53 5.63
N LEU A 87 20.03 -10.22 4.59
CA LEU A 87 18.81 -11.01 4.62
C LEU A 87 19.03 -12.30 5.42
N ARG A 88 18.10 -12.60 6.32
CA ARG A 88 18.13 -13.77 7.21
C ARG A 88 16.84 -14.58 7.04
N LYS A 89 16.88 -15.89 7.31
CA LYS A 89 15.66 -16.74 7.25
C LYS A 89 14.59 -16.29 8.26
N THR A 90 15.02 -15.95 9.47
CA THR A 90 14.22 -15.43 10.58
C THR A 90 15.08 -14.40 11.33
N LEU A 91 14.43 -13.43 11.99
CA LEU A 91 15.11 -12.46 12.85
C LEU A 91 15.39 -13.07 14.22
N ASP A 92 14.41 -13.76 14.78
CA ASP A 92 14.58 -14.56 15.98
C ASP A 92 15.28 -15.86 15.61
N GLY A 93 16.33 -16.17 16.36
CA GLY A 93 17.12 -17.36 16.16
C GLY A 93 16.28 -18.63 16.20
N GLY A 94 16.70 -19.63 15.44
CA GLY A 94 16.15 -20.98 15.62
C GLY A 94 16.44 -21.51 17.04
N GLU A 95 16.11 -22.78 17.26
CA GLU A 95 16.61 -23.54 18.40
C GLU A 95 18.11 -23.25 18.57
N GLU A 96 18.54 -22.78 19.75
CA GLU A 96 19.90 -22.36 20.15
C GLU A 96 20.27 -20.86 20.10
N GLY A 97 19.35 -19.93 19.80
CA GLY A 97 19.60 -18.49 20.02
C GLY A 97 20.63 -17.84 19.07
N GLN A 98 21.02 -18.55 18.00
CA GLN A 98 21.85 -17.99 16.92
C GLN A 98 20.96 -17.31 15.87
N PRO A 99 21.37 -16.16 15.30
CA PRO A 99 20.60 -15.48 14.26
C PRO A 99 20.32 -16.40 13.08
N GLY A 100 19.15 -16.23 12.44
CA GLY A 100 18.74 -17.07 11.31
C GLY A 100 19.81 -17.16 10.20
N LYS A 101 19.82 -18.29 9.48
CA LYS A 101 20.76 -18.52 8.37
C LYS A 101 20.79 -17.33 7.39
N TYR A 102 21.98 -16.87 7.02
CA TYR A 102 22.19 -15.85 5.98
C TYR A 102 21.62 -16.28 4.63
N ARG A 103 20.96 -15.36 3.93
CA ARG A 103 20.21 -15.61 2.69
C ARG A 103 20.54 -14.64 1.56
N GLY A 104 21.49 -13.73 1.75
CA GLY A 104 21.89 -12.73 0.76
C GLY A 104 21.87 -11.32 1.35
N LYS A 105 22.00 -10.33 0.49
CA LYS A 105 21.96 -8.92 0.86
C LYS A 105 20.95 -8.16 0.01
N LEU A 106 20.38 -7.10 0.55
CA LEU A 106 19.49 -6.17 -0.13
C LEU A 106 20.04 -4.75 0.04
N GLU A 107 20.19 -4.02 -1.05
CA GLU A 107 20.65 -2.62 -1.04
C GLU A 107 19.43 -1.69 -1.19
N VAL A 108 19.33 -0.70 -0.29
CA VAL A 108 18.22 0.26 -0.25
C VAL A 108 18.75 1.66 0.06
N GLU A 109 18.06 2.69 -0.46
CA GLU A 109 18.28 4.09 -0.10
C GLU A 109 17.01 4.63 0.57
N LEU A 110 17.16 5.29 1.71
CA LEU A 110 16.06 5.84 2.50
C LEU A 110 16.25 7.33 2.72
N LEU A 111 15.13 8.06 2.73
CA LEU A 111 15.05 9.48 3.06
C LEU A 111 13.88 9.69 4.02
N TYR A 112 14.17 10.14 5.23
CA TYR A 112 13.13 10.56 6.16
C TYR A 112 12.86 12.05 6.01
N LYS A 113 11.61 12.42 5.73
CA LYS A 113 11.16 13.81 5.71
C LYS A 113 10.13 14.03 6.82
N PRO A 114 10.45 14.82 7.86
CA PRO A 114 9.44 15.26 8.81
C PRO A 114 8.38 16.08 8.07
N PHE A 115 7.12 15.93 8.49
CA PHE A 115 6.06 16.83 8.02
C PHE A 115 6.34 18.24 8.52
N THR A 116 6.14 19.25 7.67
CA THR A 116 6.20 20.65 8.11
C THR A 116 5.01 20.98 9.00
N GLU A 117 5.09 22.08 9.77
CA GLU A 117 3.94 22.54 10.55
C GLU A 117 2.71 22.82 9.66
N GLU A 118 2.91 23.31 8.42
CA GLU A 118 1.79 23.53 7.49
C GLU A 118 1.15 22.21 7.05
N GLU A 119 1.95 21.18 6.74
CA GLU A 119 1.45 19.85 6.38
C GLU A 119 0.73 19.19 7.55
N MET A 120 1.27 19.31 8.77
CA MET A 120 0.62 18.82 9.98
C MET A 120 -0.72 19.51 10.24
N GLN A 121 -0.79 20.84 10.04
CA GLN A 121 -2.04 21.59 10.18
C GLN A 121 -3.06 21.24 9.10
N ALA A 122 -2.62 20.98 7.86
CA ALA A 122 -3.51 20.54 6.78
C ALA A 122 -4.11 19.15 7.07
N VAL A 123 -3.35 18.26 7.71
CA VAL A 123 -3.81 16.92 8.11
C VAL A 123 -4.71 16.96 9.35
N GLN A 124 -4.45 17.87 10.31
CA GLN A 124 -5.15 17.90 11.59
C GLN A 124 -6.41 18.79 11.62
N LYS A 125 -6.54 19.76 10.71
CA LYS A 125 -7.72 20.62 10.68
C LYS A 125 -8.89 19.84 10.09
N ALA A 126 -9.80 19.44 10.97
CA ALA A 126 -11.14 19.07 10.57
C ALA A 126 -11.74 20.24 9.74
N PRO A 127 -12.41 19.98 8.60
CA PRO A 127 -12.98 21.02 7.77
C PRO A 127 -13.93 21.90 8.55
N GLU A 128 -14.05 23.14 8.10
CA GLU A 128 -15.02 24.09 8.61
C GLU A 128 -16.44 23.48 8.49
N GLY A 129 -17.12 23.30 9.63
CA GLY A 129 -18.40 22.60 9.73
C GLY A 129 -18.36 21.22 10.40
N THR A 130 -17.20 20.74 10.88
CA THR A 130 -17.12 19.47 11.63
C THR A 130 -17.81 19.57 12.99
N PRO A 131 -18.81 18.70 13.31
CA PRO A 131 -19.46 18.70 14.61
C PRO A 131 -18.48 18.38 15.75
N VAL A 132 -18.64 19.03 16.90
CA VAL A 132 -17.73 18.90 18.06
C VAL A 132 -17.68 17.48 18.65
N ALA A 133 -18.78 16.73 18.55
CA ALA A 133 -18.88 15.33 18.96
C ALA A 133 -18.61 14.32 17.82
N GLY A 134 -18.44 14.84 16.61
CA GLY A 134 -18.31 14.09 15.37
C GLY A 134 -16.86 13.93 14.90
N GLY A 135 -16.69 13.49 13.66
CA GLY A 135 -15.39 13.34 13.02
C GLY A 135 -15.49 13.47 11.50
N MET A 136 -14.34 13.47 10.83
CA MET A 136 -14.27 13.39 9.38
C MET A 136 -13.62 12.08 8.98
N LEU A 137 -14.30 11.29 8.13
CA LEU A 137 -13.70 10.15 7.46
C LEU A 137 -13.14 10.62 6.11
N VAL A 138 -11.82 10.54 5.96
CA VAL A 138 -11.13 10.80 4.69
C VAL A 138 -10.81 9.47 4.02
N VAL A 139 -11.25 9.32 2.77
CA VAL A 139 -11.01 8.13 1.95
C VAL A 139 -10.16 8.55 0.75
N ILE A 140 -8.92 8.06 0.70
CA ILE A 140 -7.99 8.32 -0.39
C ILE A 140 -7.92 7.08 -1.30
N VAL A 141 -8.35 7.23 -2.54
CA VAL A 141 -8.31 6.17 -3.55
C VAL A 141 -7.04 6.31 -4.39
N HIS A 142 -6.03 5.50 -4.08
CA HIS A 142 -4.73 5.54 -4.77
C HIS A 142 -4.76 4.89 -6.15
N SER A 143 -4.88 3.56 -6.21
CA SER A 143 -4.77 2.78 -7.44
C SER A 143 -5.43 1.42 -7.32
N ALA A 144 -5.59 0.74 -8.44
CA ALA A 144 -5.88 -0.69 -8.50
C ALA A 144 -4.92 -1.36 -9.49
N GLU A 145 -4.78 -2.68 -9.41
CA GLU A 145 -3.91 -3.50 -10.27
C GLU A 145 -4.73 -4.64 -10.86
N ASP A 146 -4.38 -5.06 -12.08
CA ASP A 146 -5.03 -6.16 -12.80
C ASP A 146 -6.57 -6.08 -12.87
N VAL A 147 -7.15 -4.87 -12.89
CA VAL A 147 -8.60 -4.70 -12.96
C VAL A 147 -9.11 -5.00 -14.36
N GLU A 148 -9.97 -6.01 -14.46
CA GLU A 148 -10.56 -6.44 -15.72
C GLU A 148 -12.04 -6.06 -15.77
N GLY A 149 -12.39 -5.17 -16.69
CA GLY A 149 -13.79 -4.95 -17.01
C GLY A 149 -14.25 -5.90 -18.11
N LYS A 150 -15.45 -6.45 -17.93
CA LYS A 150 -16.06 -7.45 -18.83
C LYS A 150 -16.13 -7.02 -20.30
N HIS A 151 -16.34 -5.74 -20.55
CA HIS A 151 -16.54 -5.19 -21.90
C HIS A 151 -15.62 -4.00 -22.21
N HIS A 152 -15.09 -3.33 -21.19
CA HIS A 152 -14.31 -2.10 -21.29
C HIS A 152 -13.27 -2.05 -20.18
N THR A 153 -12.22 -1.26 -20.37
CA THR A 153 -11.15 -1.11 -19.38
C THR A 153 -11.02 0.34 -18.97
N ASN A 154 -12.12 1.02 -18.65
CA ASN A 154 -12.10 2.42 -18.20
C ASN A 154 -12.47 2.51 -16.71
N PRO A 155 -11.61 2.02 -15.81
CA PRO A 155 -11.98 1.84 -14.42
C PRO A 155 -12.21 3.17 -13.68
N TYR A 156 -13.12 3.11 -12.72
CA TYR A 156 -13.38 4.14 -11.71
C TYR A 156 -13.88 3.45 -10.43
N VAL A 157 -13.80 4.13 -9.30
CA VAL A 157 -14.22 3.62 -8.00
C VAL A 157 -15.49 4.33 -7.56
N HIS A 158 -16.41 3.57 -6.99
CA HIS A 158 -17.57 4.05 -6.25
C HIS A 158 -17.38 3.75 -4.77
N ILE A 159 -17.73 4.72 -3.94
CA ILE A 159 -17.59 4.68 -2.49
C ILE A 159 -18.96 4.99 -1.90
N TYR A 160 -19.48 4.08 -1.09
CA TYR A 160 -20.75 4.24 -0.40
C TYR A 160 -20.53 4.17 1.10
N PHE A 161 -21.02 5.19 1.82
CA PHE A 161 -20.86 5.27 3.27
C PHE A 161 -21.99 6.10 3.89
N LYS A 162 -22.71 5.55 4.88
CA LYS A 162 -23.89 6.19 5.54
C LYS A 162 -24.93 6.78 4.57
N GLY A 163 -25.15 6.11 3.43
CA GLY A 163 -26.10 6.56 2.41
C GLY A 163 -25.56 7.66 1.48
N GLU A 164 -24.36 8.16 1.73
CA GLU A 164 -23.63 9.02 0.79
C GLU A 164 -22.86 8.20 -0.24
N GLU A 165 -22.80 8.72 -1.46
CA GLU A 165 -22.07 8.13 -2.58
C GLU A 165 -21.01 9.12 -3.09
N ARG A 166 -19.82 8.60 -3.40
CA ARG A 166 -18.72 9.32 -4.03
C ARG A 166 -18.11 8.47 -5.14
N LYS A 167 -17.50 9.11 -6.13
CA LYS A 167 -16.86 8.40 -7.25
C LYS A 167 -15.60 9.09 -7.75
N THR A 168 -14.63 8.29 -8.16
CA THR A 168 -13.44 8.78 -8.87
C THR A 168 -13.73 9.08 -10.33
N LYS A 169 -12.79 9.77 -10.97
CA LYS A 169 -12.75 9.93 -12.43
C LYS A 169 -12.44 8.58 -13.10
N ASN A 170 -12.91 8.43 -14.32
CA ASN A 170 -12.53 7.28 -15.15
C ASN A 170 -11.10 7.42 -15.66
N VAL A 171 -10.28 6.38 -15.44
CA VAL A 171 -9.00 6.22 -16.13
C VAL A 171 -9.26 5.42 -17.40
N LYS A 172 -8.87 5.90 -18.58
CA LYS A 172 -9.19 5.23 -19.85
C LYS A 172 -8.23 4.08 -20.15
N LYS A 173 -8.77 2.95 -20.63
CA LYS A 173 -8.04 1.76 -21.13
C LYS A 173 -6.86 1.33 -20.23
N ASN A 174 -7.08 1.24 -18.92
CA ASN A 174 -6.02 0.95 -17.97
C ASN A 174 -6.44 -0.16 -16.99
N LYS A 175 -5.65 -1.25 -16.92
CA LYS A 175 -5.84 -2.34 -15.95
C LYS A 175 -5.15 -2.06 -14.60
N ASP A 176 -4.26 -1.07 -14.57
CA ASP A 176 -3.53 -0.64 -13.38
C ASP A 176 -3.78 0.86 -13.12
N PRO A 177 -5.04 1.27 -12.93
CA PRO A 177 -5.41 2.67 -12.80
C PRO A 177 -4.81 3.31 -11.55
N LYS A 178 -4.38 4.56 -11.68
CA LYS A 178 -4.01 5.44 -10.57
C LYS A 178 -4.96 6.63 -10.56
N TRP A 179 -5.75 6.79 -9.50
CA TRP A 179 -6.68 7.90 -9.33
C TRP A 179 -6.06 9.00 -8.48
N ASN A 180 -5.50 8.62 -7.32
CA ASN A 180 -5.01 9.55 -6.29
C ASN A 180 -6.05 10.63 -5.96
N GLU A 181 -7.30 10.21 -5.77
CA GLU A 181 -8.43 11.09 -5.45
C GLU A 181 -8.83 10.92 -3.99
N GLU A 182 -9.21 12.03 -3.36
CA GLU A 182 -9.59 12.10 -1.95
C GLU A 182 -11.07 12.47 -1.81
N PHE A 183 -11.76 11.79 -0.90
CA PHE A 183 -13.15 12.04 -0.57
C PHE A 183 -13.31 12.19 0.94
N SER A 184 -14.17 13.11 1.36
CA SER A 184 -14.47 13.34 2.77
C SER A 184 -15.95 13.06 3.07
N PHE A 185 -16.20 12.38 4.18
CA PHE A 185 -17.52 12.13 4.75
C PHE A 185 -17.56 12.73 6.16
N MET A 186 -18.62 13.50 6.44
CA MET A 186 -18.82 14.14 7.74
C MET A 186 -19.60 13.20 8.65
N LEU A 187 -19.11 13.01 9.87
CA LEU A 187 -19.69 12.11 10.85
C LEU A 187 -20.21 12.93 12.01
N GLU A 188 -21.46 12.71 12.39
CA GLU A 188 -22.01 13.28 13.63
C GLU A 188 -21.51 12.52 14.87
N GLU A 189 -21.17 11.24 14.71
CA GLU A 189 -20.67 10.34 15.75
C GLU A 189 -19.69 9.30 15.17
N PRO A 190 -18.80 8.70 15.98
CA PRO A 190 -17.90 7.64 15.53
C PRO A 190 -18.64 6.44 14.90
N PRO A 191 -18.28 6.00 13.68
CA PRO A 191 -19.02 4.98 12.96
C PRO A 191 -18.65 3.58 13.45
N VAL A 192 -19.19 3.17 14.59
CA VAL A 192 -18.89 1.89 15.24
C VAL A 192 -19.60 0.68 14.61
N HIS A 193 -20.63 0.91 13.79
CA HIS A 193 -21.44 -0.16 13.18
C HIS A 193 -21.58 -0.04 11.66
N GLU A 194 -21.13 1.06 11.09
CA GLU A 194 -21.26 1.37 9.68
C GLU A 194 -20.11 0.79 8.88
N LYS A 195 -20.42 0.35 7.66
CA LYS A 195 -19.45 -0.22 6.74
C LYS A 195 -19.21 0.74 5.58
N LEU A 196 -17.95 0.94 5.26
CA LEU A 196 -17.52 1.55 4.01
C LEU A 196 -17.61 0.49 2.90
N HIS A 197 -18.41 0.77 1.86
CA HIS A 197 -18.52 -0.11 0.70
C HIS A 197 -17.81 0.54 -0.49
N VAL A 198 -16.88 -0.21 -1.10
CA VAL A 198 -16.02 0.28 -2.19
C VAL A 198 -16.08 -0.70 -3.35
N GLU A 199 -16.39 -0.20 -4.54
CA GLU A 199 -16.52 -1.01 -5.76
C GLU A 199 -15.77 -0.38 -6.93
N VAL A 200 -15.10 -1.22 -7.72
CA VAL A 200 -14.46 -0.80 -8.97
C VAL A 200 -15.38 -1.13 -10.13
N PHE A 201 -15.72 -0.12 -10.92
CA PHE A 201 -16.55 -0.23 -12.11
C PHE A 201 -15.77 0.16 -13.36
N SER A 202 -16.26 -0.23 -14.53
CA SER A 202 -15.69 0.18 -15.82
C SER A 202 -16.79 0.69 -16.74
N THR A 203 -16.60 1.86 -17.35
CA THR A 203 -17.56 2.44 -18.30
C THR A 203 -17.17 2.21 -19.76
N SER A 204 -18.17 2.15 -20.65
CA SER A 204 -17.94 2.22 -22.10
C SER A 204 -17.53 3.62 -22.51
N SER A 205 -16.58 3.73 -23.45
CA SER A 205 -16.28 5.01 -24.11
C SER A 205 -17.34 5.39 -25.16
N ARG A 206 -18.35 4.54 -25.40
CA ARG A 206 -19.48 4.85 -26.30
C ARG A 206 -20.66 5.35 -25.47
N ILE A 207 -21.07 6.59 -25.74
CA ILE A 207 -22.30 7.20 -25.26
C ILE A 207 -23.46 6.26 -25.63
N GLY A 208 -24.18 5.72 -24.65
CA GLY A 208 -25.56 5.25 -24.87
C GLY A 208 -25.95 3.80 -24.56
N LEU A 209 -25.12 2.93 -23.98
CA LEU A 209 -25.58 1.60 -23.56
C LEU A 209 -25.21 1.32 -22.10
N LEU A 210 -26.17 1.56 -21.21
CA LEU A 210 -26.16 1.16 -19.80
C LEU A 210 -26.29 -0.36 -19.71
N HIS A 211 -25.20 -1.03 -19.33
CA HIS A 211 -25.26 -2.36 -18.72
C HIS A 211 -24.58 -2.31 -17.36
N PRO A 212 -25.32 -2.00 -16.28
CA PRO A 212 -24.80 -2.21 -14.93
C PRO A 212 -24.86 -3.71 -14.64
N LYS A 213 -23.71 -4.38 -14.58
CA LYS A 213 -23.58 -5.66 -13.89
C LYS A 213 -22.32 -5.68 -13.03
N VAL A 214 -22.61 -5.84 -11.74
CA VAL A 214 -21.73 -6.02 -10.58
C VAL A 214 -20.65 -7.05 -10.85
N THR A 215 -19.41 -6.79 -10.42
CA THR A 215 -18.49 -7.87 -10.06
C THR A 215 -17.41 -7.42 -9.06
N HIS A 216 -17.29 -8.24 -8.00
CA HIS A 216 -16.26 -8.34 -6.94
C HIS A 216 -16.31 -7.36 -5.75
N LEU A 217 -16.78 -7.93 -4.64
CA LEU A 217 -16.68 -7.45 -3.26
C LEU A 217 -15.22 -7.50 -2.80
N PHE A 218 -14.64 -6.35 -2.47
CA PHE A 218 -13.50 -6.32 -1.55
C PHE A 218 -14.03 -5.93 -0.18
N HIS A 219 -14.12 -6.91 0.72
CA HIS A 219 -14.25 -6.63 2.14
C HIS A 219 -12.87 -6.19 2.62
N SER A 220 -12.71 -4.90 2.96
CA SER A 220 -11.65 -4.49 3.87
C SER A 220 -12.16 -4.84 5.28
N GLN A 221 -11.55 -5.84 5.92
CA GLN A 221 -11.65 -6.02 7.37
C GLN A 221 -10.81 -4.96 8.08
#